data_AF-A0A5J9UIC4-F1
#
_entry.id   AF-A0A5J9UIC4-F1
#
_cell.length_a   1.000
_cell.length_b   1.000
_cell.length_c   1.000
_cell.angle_alpha   90.00
_cell.angle_beta   90.00
_cell.angle_gamma   90.00
#
_symmetry.space_group_name_H-M   'P 1'
#
loop_
_entity.id
_entity.type
_entity.pdbx_description
1 polymer ?
#
loop_
_entity_poly.entity_id
_entity_poly.type
_entity_poly.pdbx_seq_one_letter_code
_entity_poly.pdbx_strand_id
1 'polypeptide(L)'
;MEDAERVFQSMPTCDVVSCHVLIGGCAALEDSTRAMHVFSWMRAAGIKPNYITMINLQGSFKSSDDLRSYGMPLHAYMAQTGLLSDEYVTNSLITMYAACGDLGSSSDIFHRIINKSSIAWNAMIAANVQHGHGEEAIKLFIDMRRAGNNLDRVCLAECLSSSASLASLEEGMQLHCLGVKSGLDLDTHVINAAMDMYGKCGKMDEMLKMLPDPATRPTQCWNTLISSYARYGYFKEAEDTFKQMVLVGQKPDYVTFVALLSACSHAGLIDKGIKYYNSMASAFRVSPGIKHCVCIVDLLGRLGRFAEAEAFIEEMPVLPNDLIWRSLLSSSRTHKNLDIGRKAAKNLLELDPFDDSAYVLLSNLYATNARWVDVDKLRTHMKTIKLNKKPACSWLKLKNEVSTFGIGDRSHVHAEKIYAKLDEISLKLREVGYIADTSSALHDTDEEQKEQNLWSHSEKLALAYGLIVVPEGSAIRIFKNLRVCADCHLVFKLVSMVFHREIVLRDPYRFHQFKDGSCTCSDFW
;
A
#
# COMPACT_ATOMS: atom_id res chain seq x y z
N MET A 1 -10.55 -27.69 13.19
CA MET A 1 -9.33 -28.48 12.88
C MET A 1 -9.20 -29.67 13.80
N GLU A 2 -9.22 -29.46 15.12
CA GLU A 2 -9.13 -30.55 16.11
C GLU A 2 -10.19 -31.64 15.91
N ASP A 3 -11.42 -31.27 15.55
CA ASP A 3 -12.47 -32.24 15.19
C ASP A 3 -12.13 -33.06 13.94
N ALA A 4 -11.54 -32.43 12.92
CA ALA A 4 -11.14 -33.11 11.70
C ALA A 4 -9.99 -34.10 11.95
N GLU A 5 -9.04 -33.74 12.81
CA GLU A 5 -7.95 -34.63 13.24
C GLU A 5 -8.48 -35.83 14.04
N ARG A 6 -9.43 -35.61 14.96
CA ARG A 6 -10.07 -36.70 15.72
C ARG A 6 -10.80 -37.67 14.81
N VAL A 7 -11.54 -37.16 13.83
CA VAL A 7 -12.21 -37.99 12.82
C VAL A 7 -11.16 -38.78 12.03
N PHE A 8 -10.12 -38.12 11.52
CA PHE A 8 -9.04 -38.76 10.75
C PHE A 8 -8.35 -39.90 11.52
N GLN A 9 -8.04 -39.68 12.81
CA GLN A 9 -7.44 -40.71 13.67
C GLN A 9 -8.37 -41.90 13.94
N SER A 10 -9.68 -41.68 13.89
CA SER A 10 -10.69 -42.74 14.11
C SER A 10 -11.05 -43.52 12.84
N MET A 11 -10.54 -43.12 11.67
CA MET A 11 -10.88 -43.78 10.40
C MET A 11 -10.25 -45.18 10.32
N PRO A 12 -11.03 -46.24 10.02
CA PRO A 12 -10.51 -47.61 9.91
C PRO A 12 -9.60 -47.81 8.69
N THR A 13 -9.77 -46.98 7.66
CA THR A 13 -8.90 -46.91 6.48
C THR A 13 -8.70 -45.46 6.10
N CYS A 14 -7.45 -45.00 6.12
CA CYS A 14 -7.09 -43.69 5.60
C CYS A 14 -6.51 -43.84 4.19
N ASP A 15 -7.10 -43.12 3.24
CA ASP A 15 -6.65 -43.07 1.86
C ASP A 15 -6.08 -41.69 1.49
N VAL A 16 -5.67 -41.55 0.24
CA VAL A 16 -5.08 -40.30 -0.28
C VAL A 16 -6.05 -39.11 -0.18
N VAL A 17 -7.36 -39.34 -0.32
CA VAL A 17 -8.38 -38.29 -0.25
C VAL A 17 -8.53 -37.79 1.19
N SER A 18 -8.54 -38.70 2.15
CA SER A 18 -8.60 -38.38 3.59
C SER A 18 -7.41 -37.49 3.99
N CYS A 19 -6.21 -37.82 3.51
CA CYS A 19 -5.01 -36.99 3.71
C CYS A 19 -5.13 -35.62 3.03
N HIS A 20 -5.69 -35.54 1.81
CA HIS A 20 -5.87 -34.26 1.12
C HIS A 20 -6.76 -33.29 1.87
N VAL A 21 -7.87 -33.78 2.44
CA VAL A 21 -8.79 -32.95 3.21
C VAL A 21 -8.09 -32.40 4.45
N LEU A 22 -7.33 -33.22 5.16
CA LEU A 22 -6.62 -32.80 6.37
C LEU A 22 -5.51 -31.78 6.05
N ILE A 23 -4.68 -32.06 5.03
CA ILE A 23 -3.61 -31.15 4.58
C ILE A 23 -4.22 -29.85 4.05
N GLY A 24 -5.31 -29.91 3.27
CA GLY A 24 -6.01 -28.73 2.78
C GLY A 24 -6.61 -27.89 3.91
N GLY A 25 -7.12 -28.54 4.96
CA GLY A 25 -7.55 -27.88 6.19
C GLY A 25 -6.41 -27.17 6.90
N CYS A 26 -5.23 -27.80 7.03
CA CYS A 26 -4.03 -27.14 7.56
C CYS A 26 -3.63 -25.94 6.72
N ALA A 27 -3.67 -26.05 5.38
CA ALA A 27 -3.32 -24.96 4.47
C ALA A 27 -4.25 -23.75 4.61
N ALA A 28 -5.55 -23.99 4.78
CA ALA A 28 -6.54 -22.93 5.03
C ALA A 28 -6.34 -22.23 6.39
N LEU A 29 -5.64 -22.88 7.32
CA LEU A 29 -5.29 -22.35 8.64
C LEU A 29 -3.84 -21.86 8.72
N GLU A 30 -3.11 -21.88 7.59
CA GLU A 30 -1.70 -21.49 7.51
C GLU A 30 -0.79 -22.29 8.47
N ASP A 31 -1.16 -23.53 8.79
CA ASP A 31 -0.41 -24.41 9.70
C ASP A 31 0.51 -25.36 8.90
N SER A 32 1.65 -24.83 8.50
CA SER A 32 2.68 -25.56 7.73
C SER A 32 3.22 -26.79 8.47
N THR A 33 3.43 -26.68 9.78
CA THR A 33 3.98 -27.76 10.61
C THR A 33 3.02 -28.95 10.64
N ARG A 34 1.73 -28.72 10.91
CA ARG A 34 0.73 -29.81 10.90
C ARG A 34 0.55 -30.40 9.51
N ALA A 35 0.51 -29.57 8.47
CA ALA A 35 0.44 -30.05 7.09
C ALA A 35 1.59 -31.04 6.78
N MET A 36 2.81 -30.69 7.19
CA MET A 36 4.00 -31.53 7.00
C MET A 36 4.04 -32.78 7.88
N HIS A 37 3.45 -32.74 9.07
CA HIS A 37 3.27 -33.94 9.91
C HIS A 37 2.33 -34.94 9.23
N VAL A 38 1.19 -34.49 8.68
CA VAL A 38 0.27 -35.36 7.95
C VAL A 38 0.93 -35.95 6.70
N PHE A 39 1.72 -35.16 5.97
CA PHE A 39 2.49 -35.63 4.83
C PHE A 39 3.54 -36.70 5.21
N SER A 40 4.27 -36.48 6.31
CA SER A 40 5.25 -37.46 6.80
C SER A 40 4.59 -38.78 7.19
N TRP A 41 3.44 -38.70 7.86
CA TRP A 41 2.64 -39.88 8.20
C TRP A 41 2.13 -40.60 6.95
N MET A 42 1.58 -39.87 5.97
CA MET A 42 1.09 -40.42 4.69
C MET A 42 2.17 -41.24 3.98
N ARG A 43 3.41 -40.73 3.96
CA ARG A 43 4.56 -41.45 3.38
C ARG A 43 4.95 -42.69 4.18
N ALA A 44 4.96 -42.60 5.51
CA ALA A 44 5.27 -43.73 6.38
C ALA A 44 4.23 -44.87 6.26
N ALA A 45 2.96 -44.51 6.01
CA ALA A 45 1.87 -45.44 5.74
C ALA A 45 1.89 -46.04 4.32
N GLY A 46 2.87 -45.69 3.48
CA GLY A 46 2.97 -46.18 2.10
C GLY A 46 1.94 -45.58 1.13
N ILE A 47 1.22 -44.55 1.54
CA ILE A 47 0.22 -43.87 0.69
C ILE A 47 0.98 -42.92 -0.25
N LYS A 48 0.88 -43.14 -1.55
CA LYS A 48 1.63 -42.36 -2.55
C LYS A 48 1.05 -40.94 -2.70
N PRO A 49 1.85 -39.87 -2.47
CA PRO A 49 1.44 -38.50 -2.72
C PRO A 49 1.19 -38.22 -4.21
N ASN A 50 0.28 -37.30 -4.52
CA ASN A 50 0.01 -36.84 -5.88
C ASN A 50 0.04 -35.31 -5.98
N TYR A 51 -0.36 -34.77 -7.14
CA TYR A 51 -0.34 -33.33 -7.40
C TYR A 51 -1.19 -32.51 -6.40
N ILE A 52 -2.35 -33.02 -5.97
CA ILE A 52 -3.22 -32.34 -4.99
C ILE A 52 -2.53 -32.28 -3.63
N THR A 53 -1.85 -33.35 -3.23
CA THR A 53 -1.05 -33.37 -1.99
C THR A 53 -0.01 -32.24 -2.01
N MET A 54 0.70 -32.10 -3.12
CA MET A 54 1.75 -31.08 -3.29
C MET A 54 1.19 -29.66 -3.23
N ILE A 55 0.09 -29.40 -3.96
CA ILE A 55 -0.55 -28.07 -4.02
C ILE A 55 -1.02 -27.64 -2.62
N ASN A 56 -1.68 -28.54 -1.88
CA ASN A 56 -2.16 -28.20 -0.54
C ASN A 56 -0.99 -27.93 0.43
N LEU A 57 0.09 -28.70 0.37
CA LEU A 57 1.29 -28.45 1.19
C LEU A 57 1.92 -27.10 0.85
N GLN A 58 2.13 -26.83 -0.43
CA GLN A 58 2.68 -25.55 -0.91
C GLN A 58 1.83 -24.35 -0.46
N GLY A 59 0.51 -24.49 -0.48
CA GLY A 59 -0.44 -23.46 -0.05
C GLY A 59 -0.33 -23.10 1.43
N SER A 60 0.20 -23.99 2.27
CA SER A 60 0.39 -23.78 3.71
C SER A 60 1.64 -22.98 4.07
N PHE A 61 2.58 -22.79 3.14
CA PHE A 61 3.84 -22.08 3.41
C PHE A 61 3.68 -20.59 3.10
N LYS A 62 4.01 -19.73 4.09
CA LYS A 62 3.82 -18.27 3.99
C LYS A 62 5.02 -17.46 4.46
N SER A 63 6.04 -18.11 5.03
CA SER A 63 7.21 -17.43 5.59
C SER A 63 8.53 -17.95 5.01
N SER A 64 9.58 -17.16 5.15
CA SER A 64 10.95 -17.57 4.82
C SER A 64 11.42 -18.76 5.66
N ASP A 65 10.87 -18.92 6.87
CA ASP A 65 11.11 -20.08 7.74
C ASP A 65 10.43 -21.34 7.20
N ASP A 66 9.17 -21.24 6.76
CA ASP A 66 8.47 -22.34 6.09
C ASP A 66 9.20 -22.77 4.82
N LEU A 67 9.67 -21.80 4.03
CA LEU A 67 10.40 -22.06 2.80
C LEU A 67 11.68 -22.86 3.08
N ARG A 68 12.48 -22.43 4.07
CA ARG A 68 13.73 -23.11 4.43
C ARG A 68 13.47 -24.49 5.05
N SER A 69 12.47 -24.60 5.92
CA SER A 69 12.21 -25.80 6.71
C SER A 69 11.46 -26.88 5.93
N TYR A 70 10.54 -26.48 5.05
CA TYR A 70 9.60 -27.38 4.39
C TYR A 70 9.51 -27.16 2.89
N GLY A 71 9.44 -25.91 2.41
CA GLY A 71 9.24 -25.58 0.99
C GLY A 71 10.35 -26.08 0.06
N MET A 72 11.62 -25.76 0.36
CA MET A 72 12.77 -26.21 -0.44
C MET A 72 12.96 -27.73 -0.39
N PRO A 73 12.87 -28.41 0.77
CA PRO A 73 12.87 -29.88 0.82
C PRO A 73 11.73 -30.50 0.00
N LEU A 74 10.52 -29.92 0.07
CA LEU A 74 9.38 -30.42 -0.70
C LEU A 74 9.59 -30.24 -2.21
N HIS A 75 10.13 -29.11 -2.65
CA HIS A 75 10.51 -28.90 -4.05
C HIS A 75 11.56 -29.93 -4.52
N ALA A 76 12.59 -30.21 -3.71
CA ALA A 76 13.57 -31.26 -4.04
C ALA A 76 12.92 -32.65 -4.17
N TYR A 77 11.97 -32.97 -3.29
CA TYR A 77 11.18 -34.21 -3.38
C TYR A 77 10.35 -34.29 -4.67
N MET A 78 9.69 -33.20 -5.09
CA MET A 78 8.94 -33.14 -6.34
C MET A 78 9.84 -33.37 -7.56
N ALA A 79 11.05 -32.80 -7.54
CA ALA A 79 12.05 -33.02 -8.59
C ALA A 79 12.46 -34.49 -8.68
N GLN A 80 12.76 -35.12 -7.53
CA GLN A 80 13.18 -36.51 -7.46
C GLN A 80 12.08 -37.49 -7.90
N THR A 81 10.83 -37.17 -7.63
CA THR A 81 9.67 -38.05 -7.92
C THR A 81 9.03 -37.78 -9.29
N GLY A 82 9.53 -36.81 -10.05
CA GLY A 82 9.00 -36.44 -11.36
C GLY A 82 7.70 -35.63 -11.33
N LEU A 83 7.24 -35.20 -10.16
CA LEU A 83 6.01 -34.40 -10.00
C LEU A 83 6.13 -32.99 -10.59
N LEU A 84 7.34 -32.50 -10.89
CA LEU A 84 7.55 -31.25 -11.62
C LEU A 84 7.12 -31.30 -13.09
N SER A 85 6.80 -32.48 -13.63
CA SER A 85 6.20 -32.58 -14.96
C SER A 85 4.73 -32.17 -14.98
N ASP A 86 4.08 -32.09 -13.80
CA ASP A 86 2.71 -31.63 -13.65
C ASP A 86 2.65 -30.10 -13.63
N GLU A 87 1.83 -29.54 -14.50
CA GLU A 87 1.69 -28.10 -14.67
C GLU A 87 1.15 -27.41 -13.41
N TYR A 88 0.19 -28.04 -12.72
CA TYR A 88 -0.42 -27.47 -11.52
C TYR A 88 0.58 -27.43 -10.36
N VAL A 89 1.41 -28.46 -10.21
CA VAL A 89 2.49 -28.50 -9.21
C VAL A 89 3.51 -27.39 -9.46
N THR A 90 3.91 -27.20 -10.72
CA THR A 90 4.89 -26.18 -11.11
C THR A 90 4.33 -24.77 -10.94
N ASN A 91 3.07 -24.53 -11.31
CA ASN A 91 2.40 -23.24 -11.10
C ASN A 91 2.26 -22.93 -9.59
N SER A 92 1.94 -23.93 -8.78
CA SER A 92 1.85 -23.77 -7.33
C SER A 92 3.21 -23.53 -6.67
N LEU A 93 4.33 -24.02 -7.25
CA LEU A 93 5.67 -23.64 -6.80
C LEU A 93 5.96 -22.15 -7.01
N ILE A 94 5.55 -21.57 -8.14
CA ILE A 94 5.70 -20.13 -8.41
C ILE A 94 5.03 -19.32 -7.28
N THR A 95 3.79 -19.69 -6.95
CA THR A 95 3.03 -19.04 -5.87
C THR A 95 3.66 -19.27 -4.49
N MET A 96 4.15 -20.47 -4.19
CA MET A 96 4.76 -20.80 -2.90
C MET A 96 6.04 -20.01 -2.65
N TYR A 97 6.97 -19.98 -3.61
CA TYR A 97 8.21 -19.22 -3.48
C TYR A 97 7.93 -17.72 -3.30
N ALA A 98 7.01 -17.18 -4.09
CA ALA A 98 6.57 -15.79 -3.94
C ALA A 98 5.93 -15.53 -2.57
N ALA A 99 4.99 -16.38 -2.13
CA ALA A 99 4.31 -16.21 -0.84
C ALA A 99 5.28 -16.23 0.35
N CYS A 100 6.39 -16.97 0.24
CA CYS A 100 7.44 -17.01 1.25
C CYS A 100 8.49 -15.89 1.13
N GLY A 101 8.30 -14.94 0.20
CA GLY A 101 9.17 -13.78 0.00
C GLY A 101 10.36 -13.99 -0.95
N ASP A 102 10.47 -15.14 -1.62
CA ASP A 102 11.53 -15.42 -2.60
C ASP A 102 11.00 -15.29 -4.03
N LEU A 103 10.77 -14.03 -4.43
CA LEU A 103 10.34 -13.70 -5.79
C LEU A 103 11.39 -14.08 -6.86
N GLY A 104 12.67 -14.15 -6.50
CA GLY A 104 13.75 -14.52 -7.42
C GLY A 104 13.60 -15.97 -7.90
N SER A 105 13.49 -16.92 -6.98
CA SER A 105 13.26 -18.33 -7.32
C SER A 105 11.92 -18.54 -8.01
N SER A 106 10.88 -17.79 -7.62
CA SER A 106 9.59 -17.79 -8.31
C SER A 106 9.76 -17.43 -9.80
N SER A 107 10.50 -16.35 -10.08
CA SER A 107 10.81 -15.88 -11.44
C SER A 107 11.60 -16.91 -12.24
N ASP A 108 12.61 -17.52 -11.63
CA ASP A 108 13.43 -18.56 -12.27
C ASP A 108 12.59 -19.78 -12.70
N ILE A 109 11.68 -20.24 -11.83
CA ILE A 109 10.78 -21.37 -12.14
C ILE A 109 9.88 -20.99 -13.32
N PHE A 110 9.26 -19.81 -13.28
CA PHE A 110 8.41 -19.31 -14.36
C PHE A 110 9.13 -19.23 -15.71
N HIS A 111 10.35 -18.68 -15.73
CA HIS A 111 11.12 -18.57 -16.97
C HIS A 111 11.52 -19.93 -17.57
N ARG A 112 11.72 -20.96 -16.73
CA ARG A 112 12.02 -22.33 -17.17
C ARG A 112 10.82 -23.03 -17.83
N ILE A 113 9.59 -22.59 -17.60
CA ILE A 113 8.40 -23.15 -18.27
C ILE A 113 8.43 -22.72 -19.74
N ILE A 114 8.52 -23.68 -20.66
CA ILE A 114 8.56 -23.43 -22.11
C ILE A 114 7.21 -22.88 -22.60
N ASN A 115 6.13 -23.64 -22.37
CA ASN A 115 4.77 -23.27 -22.74
C ASN A 115 4.00 -22.84 -21.49
N LYS A 116 4.02 -21.53 -21.21
CA LYS A 116 3.36 -20.95 -20.05
C LYS A 116 1.84 -20.89 -20.27
N SER A 117 1.08 -21.50 -19.37
CA SER A 117 -0.37 -21.36 -19.35
C SER A 117 -0.80 -20.03 -18.73
N SER A 118 -2.08 -19.68 -18.86
CA SER A 118 -2.66 -18.51 -18.20
C SER A 118 -2.46 -18.55 -16.67
N ILE A 119 -2.51 -19.74 -16.06
CA ILE A 119 -2.30 -19.91 -14.62
C ILE A 119 -0.88 -19.52 -14.23
N ALA A 120 0.14 -19.91 -15.00
CA ALA A 120 1.53 -19.54 -14.75
C ALA A 120 1.75 -18.02 -14.86
N TRP A 121 1.16 -17.39 -15.88
CA TRP A 121 1.21 -15.92 -16.05
C TRP A 121 0.54 -15.20 -14.88
N ASN A 122 -0.68 -15.61 -14.50
CA ASN A 122 -1.40 -15.02 -13.38
C ASN A 122 -0.63 -15.18 -12.07
N ALA A 123 -0.06 -16.35 -11.79
CA ALA A 123 0.73 -16.56 -10.59
C ALA A 123 1.91 -15.58 -10.50
N MET A 124 2.59 -15.32 -11.62
CA MET A 124 3.72 -14.38 -11.67
C MET A 124 3.29 -12.92 -11.59
N ILE A 125 2.18 -12.54 -12.25
CA ILE A 125 1.60 -11.20 -12.17
C ILE A 125 1.15 -10.91 -10.73
N ALA A 126 0.38 -11.82 -10.12
CA ALA A 126 -0.06 -11.76 -8.73
C ALA A 126 1.12 -11.60 -7.77
N ALA A 127 2.16 -12.43 -7.95
CA ALA A 127 3.38 -12.37 -7.14
C ALA A 127 4.03 -11.00 -7.20
N ASN A 128 4.22 -10.43 -8.40
CA ASN A 128 4.79 -9.09 -8.55
C ASN A 128 3.92 -8.01 -7.94
N VAL A 129 2.59 -8.07 -8.10
CA VAL A 129 1.66 -7.12 -7.45
C VAL A 129 1.76 -7.20 -5.92
N GLN A 130 1.80 -8.40 -5.35
CA GLN A 130 1.90 -8.61 -3.90
C GLN A 130 3.22 -8.06 -3.31
N HIS A 131 4.31 -8.12 -4.08
CA HIS A 131 5.62 -7.58 -3.69
C HIS A 131 5.78 -6.08 -4.01
N GLY A 132 4.73 -5.42 -4.52
CA GLY A 132 4.76 -4.00 -4.87
C GLY A 132 5.51 -3.68 -6.17
N HIS A 133 5.85 -4.69 -6.98
CA HIS A 133 6.49 -4.55 -8.28
C HIS A 133 5.45 -4.33 -9.39
N GLY A 134 4.63 -3.29 -9.23
CA GLY A 134 3.49 -3.06 -10.11
C GLY A 134 3.86 -2.87 -11.59
N GLU A 135 4.98 -2.20 -11.87
CA GLU A 135 5.44 -1.98 -13.25
C GLU A 135 5.79 -3.30 -13.93
N GLU A 136 6.44 -4.21 -13.21
CA GLU A 136 6.82 -5.52 -13.72
C GLU A 136 5.58 -6.38 -13.96
N ALA A 137 4.58 -6.32 -13.07
CA ALA A 137 3.29 -6.98 -13.28
C ALA A 137 2.61 -6.53 -14.59
N ILE A 138 2.65 -5.23 -14.92
CA ILE A 138 2.09 -4.71 -16.18
C ILE A 138 2.93 -5.17 -17.39
N LYS A 139 4.25 -5.24 -17.30
CA LYS A 139 5.11 -5.77 -18.38
C LYS A 139 4.83 -7.26 -18.63
N LEU A 140 4.75 -8.06 -17.58
CA LEU A 140 4.39 -9.48 -17.65
C LEU A 140 3.02 -9.68 -18.31
N PHE A 141 2.05 -8.81 -18.01
CA PHE A 141 0.76 -8.82 -18.69
C PHE A 141 0.88 -8.54 -20.20
N ILE A 142 1.69 -7.56 -20.60
CA ILE A 142 1.93 -7.25 -22.01
C ILE A 142 2.59 -8.46 -22.71
N ASP A 143 3.55 -9.12 -22.05
CA ASP A 143 4.24 -10.28 -22.61
C ASP A 143 3.32 -11.52 -22.68
N MET A 144 2.45 -11.73 -21.69
CA MET A 144 1.37 -12.72 -21.75
C MET A 144 0.51 -12.54 -23.00
N ARG A 145 0.10 -11.30 -23.27
CA ARG A 145 -0.72 -10.94 -24.44
C ARG A 145 0.04 -11.15 -25.76
N ARG A 146 1.32 -10.81 -25.82
CA ARG A 146 2.19 -11.05 -26.98
C ARG A 146 2.41 -12.54 -27.24
N ALA A 147 2.42 -13.36 -26.19
CA ALA A 147 2.46 -14.81 -26.27
C ALA A 147 1.12 -15.45 -26.72
N GLY A 148 0.10 -14.64 -27.05
CA GLY A 148 -1.18 -15.12 -27.56
C GLY A 148 -2.14 -15.67 -26.49
N ASN A 149 -1.84 -15.47 -25.21
CA ASN A 149 -2.74 -15.87 -24.14
C ASN A 149 -3.92 -14.90 -23.99
N ASN A 150 -5.11 -15.45 -23.75
CA ASN A 150 -6.32 -14.66 -23.56
C ASN A 150 -6.30 -13.95 -22.21
N LEU A 151 -6.89 -12.75 -22.19
CA LEU A 151 -7.18 -12.04 -20.95
C LEU A 151 -8.18 -12.83 -20.12
N ASP A 152 -7.90 -13.01 -18.84
CA ASP A 152 -8.88 -13.46 -17.88
C ASP A 152 -9.20 -12.38 -16.83
N ARG A 153 -10.30 -12.61 -16.11
CA ARG A 153 -10.82 -11.67 -15.08
C ARG A 153 -9.85 -11.45 -13.92
N VAL A 154 -9.06 -12.47 -13.56
CA VAL A 154 -8.13 -12.41 -12.41
C VAL A 154 -6.94 -11.54 -12.78
N CYS A 155 -6.31 -11.84 -13.91
CA CYS A 155 -5.22 -11.08 -14.49
C CYS A 155 -5.60 -9.60 -14.69
N LEU A 156 -6.80 -9.34 -15.22
CA LEU A 156 -7.26 -7.97 -15.43
C LEU A 156 -7.40 -7.20 -14.10
N ALA A 157 -8.01 -7.84 -13.10
CA ALA A 157 -8.20 -7.24 -11.78
C ALA A 157 -6.84 -6.95 -11.09
N GLU A 158 -5.86 -7.83 -11.24
CA GLU A 158 -4.50 -7.62 -10.73
C GLU A 158 -3.78 -6.47 -11.44
N CYS A 159 -3.90 -6.37 -12.77
CA CYS A 159 -3.31 -5.27 -13.54
C CYS A 159 -3.95 -3.92 -13.21
N LEU A 160 -5.27 -3.89 -13.00
CA LEU A 160 -5.99 -2.70 -12.52
C LEU A 160 -5.52 -2.31 -11.12
N SER A 161 -5.38 -3.29 -10.21
CA SER A 161 -4.85 -3.07 -8.85
C SER A 161 -3.41 -2.56 -8.87
N SER A 162 -2.58 -3.09 -9.78
CA SER A 162 -1.22 -2.59 -10.02
C SER A 162 -1.24 -1.12 -10.45
N SER A 163 -2.07 -0.78 -11.46
CA SER A 163 -2.24 0.60 -11.93
C SER A 163 -2.72 1.51 -10.81
N ALA A 164 -3.63 1.03 -9.95
CA ALA A 164 -4.11 1.73 -8.77
C ALA A 164 -2.99 2.04 -7.77
N SER A 165 -2.09 1.07 -7.52
CA SER A 165 -0.96 1.24 -6.62
C SER A 165 0.04 2.28 -7.14
N LEU A 166 0.38 2.18 -8.43
CA LEU A 166 1.28 3.09 -9.15
C LEU A 166 0.68 4.48 -9.41
N ALA A 167 -0.63 4.64 -9.18
CA ALA A 167 -1.38 5.83 -9.60
C ALA A 167 -1.36 6.07 -11.14
N SER A 168 -1.23 4.99 -11.91
CA SER A 168 -1.10 5.03 -13.37
C SER A 168 -2.48 5.10 -14.02
N LEU A 169 -3.07 6.29 -14.05
CA LEU A 169 -4.44 6.50 -14.51
C LEU A 169 -4.66 6.05 -15.96
N GLU A 170 -3.77 6.42 -16.88
CA GLU A 170 -3.96 6.16 -18.31
C GLU A 170 -3.89 4.66 -18.62
N GLU A 171 -2.90 3.95 -18.06
CA GLU A 171 -2.78 2.49 -18.16
C GLU A 171 -4.02 1.82 -17.55
N GLY A 172 -4.46 2.29 -16.39
CA GLY A 172 -5.69 1.81 -15.75
C GLY A 172 -6.92 2.00 -16.64
N MET A 173 -7.05 3.14 -17.31
CA MET A 173 -8.12 3.40 -18.27
C MET A 173 -8.03 2.49 -19.51
N GLN A 174 -6.82 2.24 -20.02
CA GLN A 174 -6.60 1.32 -21.14
C GLN A 174 -6.99 -0.12 -20.75
N LEU A 175 -6.60 -0.56 -19.56
CA LEU A 175 -6.96 -1.87 -19.00
C LEU A 175 -8.47 -1.99 -18.80
N HIS A 176 -9.13 -0.96 -18.25
CA HIS A 176 -10.58 -0.96 -18.09
C HIS A 176 -11.30 -1.02 -19.44
N CYS A 177 -10.89 -0.19 -20.42
CA CYS A 177 -11.41 -0.24 -21.79
C CYS A 177 -11.19 -1.61 -22.45
N LEU A 178 -10.06 -2.27 -22.17
CA LEU A 178 -9.78 -3.62 -22.64
C LEU A 178 -10.75 -4.63 -22.01
N GLY A 179 -11.02 -4.52 -20.71
CA GLY A 179 -12.03 -5.30 -20.01
C GLY A 179 -13.42 -5.19 -20.64
N VAL A 180 -13.86 -3.96 -20.93
CA VAL A 180 -15.12 -3.70 -21.64
C VAL A 180 -15.15 -4.36 -23.02
N LYS A 181 -14.08 -4.19 -23.81
CA LYS A 181 -13.98 -4.82 -25.15
C LYS A 181 -13.94 -6.35 -25.10
N SER A 182 -13.51 -6.92 -23.98
CA SER A 182 -13.47 -8.35 -23.71
C SER A 182 -14.75 -8.88 -23.04
N GLY A 183 -15.76 -8.04 -22.80
CA GLY A 183 -17.02 -8.44 -22.15
C GLY A 183 -16.87 -8.78 -20.67
N LEU A 184 -15.83 -8.25 -20.01
CA LEU A 184 -15.54 -8.46 -18.59
C LEU A 184 -16.02 -7.29 -17.71
N ASP A 185 -16.69 -6.30 -18.28
CA ASP A 185 -17.17 -5.08 -17.61
C ASP A 185 -18.35 -5.32 -16.65
N LEU A 186 -19.01 -6.48 -16.74
CA LEU A 186 -20.05 -6.91 -15.79
C LEU A 186 -19.50 -7.83 -14.68
N ASP A 187 -18.23 -8.25 -14.77
CA ASP A 187 -17.62 -9.08 -13.74
C ASP A 187 -17.38 -8.25 -12.48
N THR A 188 -17.89 -8.73 -11.34
CA THR A 188 -17.84 -8.01 -10.07
C THR A 188 -16.42 -7.74 -9.57
N HIS A 189 -15.48 -8.66 -9.82
CA HIS A 189 -14.09 -8.47 -9.42
C HIS A 189 -13.41 -7.41 -10.28
N VAL A 190 -13.69 -7.40 -11.59
CA VAL A 190 -13.17 -6.40 -12.52
C VAL A 190 -13.75 -5.02 -12.22
N ILE A 191 -15.06 -4.90 -12.01
CA ILE A 191 -15.71 -3.64 -11.63
C ILE A 191 -15.07 -3.08 -10.35
N ASN A 192 -14.93 -3.91 -9.31
CA ASN A 192 -14.36 -3.44 -8.05
C ASN A 192 -12.89 -3.01 -8.20
N ALA A 193 -12.08 -3.76 -8.98
CA ALA A 193 -10.69 -3.39 -9.26
C ALA A 193 -10.58 -2.09 -10.08
N ALA A 194 -11.47 -1.89 -11.06
CA ALA A 194 -11.54 -0.67 -11.85
C ALA A 194 -11.97 0.53 -10.99
N MET A 195 -12.96 0.36 -10.11
CA MET A 195 -13.35 1.37 -9.14
C MET A 195 -12.19 1.75 -8.21
N ASP A 196 -11.50 0.78 -7.62
CA ASP A 196 -10.33 1.03 -6.75
C ASP A 196 -9.22 1.75 -7.52
N MET A 197 -8.99 1.37 -8.78
CA MET A 197 -8.08 2.07 -9.69
C MET A 197 -8.45 3.53 -9.88
N TYR A 198 -9.69 3.84 -10.30
CA TYR A 198 -10.11 5.23 -10.48
C TYR A 198 -10.05 6.05 -9.18
N GLY A 199 -10.48 5.45 -8.05
CA GLY A 199 -10.39 6.06 -6.73
C GLY A 199 -8.95 6.42 -6.36
N LYS A 200 -8.02 5.46 -6.46
CA LYS A 200 -6.58 5.63 -6.17
C LYS A 200 -5.78 6.40 -7.22
N CYS A 201 -6.38 6.71 -8.37
CA CYS A 201 -5.79 7.52 -9.43
C CYS A 201 -6.34 8.96 -9.51
N GLY A 202 -7.14 9.41 -8.53
CA GLY A 202 -7.60 10.80 -8.52
C GLY A 202 -8.82 11.08 -9.41
N LYS A 203 -9.62 10.05 -9.73
CA LYS A 203 -10.80 10.12 -10.63
C LYS A 203 -12.05 9.60 -9.93
N MET A 204 -12.40 10.22 -8.81
CA MET A 204 -13.58 9.85 -8.01
C MET A 204 -14.87 9.88 -8.84
N ASP A 205 -15.07 10.85 -9.73
CA ASP A 205 -16.29 10.91 -10.58
C ASP A 205 -16.48 9.67 -11.45
N GLU A 206 -15.40 9.15 -12.04
CA GLU A 206 -15.45 7.92 -12.86
C GLU A 206 -15.72 6.69 -11.99
N MET A 207 -15.11 6.63 -10.80
CA MET A 207 -15.42 5.58 -9.82
C MET A 207 -16.91 5.60 -9.43
N LEU A 208 -17.49 6.78 -9.19
CA LEU A 208 -18.89 6.92 -8.77
C LEU A 208 -19.87 6.51 -9.88
N LYS A 209 -19.54 6.76 -11.16
CA LYS A 209 -20.36 6.30 -12.30
C LYS A 209 -20.45 4.78 -12.42
N MET A 210 -19.46 4.06 -11.88
CA MET A 210 -19.39 2.59 -11.94
C MET A 210 -20.06 1.91 -10.74
N LEU A 211 -20.62 2.66 -9.80
CA LEU A 211 -21.19 2.09 -8.58
C LEU A 211 -22.39 1.20 -8.89
N PRO A 212 -22.38 -0.07 -8.46
CA PRO A 212 -23.56 -0.91 -8.51
C PRO A 212 -24.69 -0.35 -7.66
N ASP A 213 -25.93 -0.76 -7.97
CA ASP A 213 -27.11 -0.44 -7.17
C ASP A 213 -26.89 -0.81 -5.70
N PRO A 214 -27.23 0.06 -4.72
CA PRO A 214 -27.01 -0.22 -3.30
C PRO A 214 -27.60 -1.55 -2.81
N ALA A 215 -28.71 -2.03 -3.37
CA ALA A 215 -29.34 -3.28 -2.96
C ALA A 215 -28.55 -4.52 -3.41
N THR A 216 -27.79 -4.42 -4.50
CA THR A 216 -26.98 -5.54 -5.04
C THR A 216 -25.48 -5.31 -4.91
N ARG A 217 -25.06 -4.23 -4.25
CA ARG A 217 -23.65 -3.82 -4.16
C ARG A 217 -22.86 -4.77 -3.25
N PRO A 218 -21.80 -5.43 -3.77
CA PRO A 218 -20.92 -6.28 -2.96
C PRO A 218 -20.17 -5.50 -1.87
N THR A 219 -19.82 -6.18 -0.77
CA THR A 219 -19.03 -5.62 0.34
C THR A 219 -17.75 -4.93 -0.11
N GLN A 220 -17.06 -5.50 -1.11
CA GLN A 220 -15.81 -4.92 -1.63
C GLN A 220 -16.05 -3.53 -2.25
N CYS A 221 -17.14 -3.33 -2.99
CA CYS A 221 -17.47 -2.03 -3.56
C CYS A 221 -17.80 -0.99 -2.48
N TRP A 222 -18.48 -1.39 -1.40
CA TRP A 222 -18.68 -0.52 -0.23
C TRP A 222 -17.35 -0.10 0.41
N ASN A 223 -16.44 -1.06 0.61
CA ASN A 223 -15.12 -0.80 1.17
C ASN A 223 -14.28 0.13 0.27
N THR A 224 -14.32 -0.06 -1.05
CA THR A 224 -13.68 0.82 -2.03
C THR A 224 -14.24 2.25 -1.97
N LEU A 225 -15.55 2.41 -1.82
CA LEU A 225 -16.20 3.72 -1.71
C LEU A 225 -15.81 4.44 -0.39
N ILE A 226 -15.91 3.76 0.76
CA ILE A 226 -15.55 4.33 2.08
C ILE A 226 -14.07 4.71 2.10
N SER A 227 -13.18 3.82 1.63
CA SER A 227 -11.75 4.07 1.61
C SER A 227 -11.35 5.18 0.64
N SER A 228 -12.05 5.31 -0.50
CA SER A 228 -11.85 6.43 -1.42
C SER A 228 -12.27 7.74 -0.77
N TYR A 229 -13.45 7.82 -0.15
CA TYR A 229 -13.84 9.05 0.57
C TYR A 229 -12.85 9.39 1.70
N ALA A 230 -12.38 8.40 2.47
CA ALA A 230 -11.35 8.59 3.49
C ALA A 230 -10.07 9.23 2.93
N ARG A 231 -9.57 8.72 1.79
CA ARG A 231 -8.36 9.22 1.13
C ARG A 231 -8.51 10.65 0.60
N TYR A 232 -9.72 11.09 0.27
CA TYR A 232 -9.95 12.44 -0.24
C TYR A 232 -10.24 13.45 0.89
N GLY A 233 -10.36 12.99 2.15
CA GLY A 233 -10.74 13.84 3.28
C GLY A 233 -12.25 14.02 3.44
N TYR A 234 -13.06 13.29 2.67
CA TYR A 234 -14.52 13.33 2.69
C TYR A 234 -15.10 12.41 3.77
N PHE A 235 -14.77 12.72 5.03
CA PHE A 235 -15.16 11.89 6.18
C PHE A 235 -16.68 11.72 6.27
N LYS A 236 -17.46 12.77 5.99
CA LYS A 236 -18.92 12.74 6.15
C LYS A 236 -19.54 11.75 5.17
N GLU A 237 -19.07 11.76 3.93
CA GLU A 237 -19.44 10.86 2.85
C GLU A 237 -19.02 9.42 3.15
N ALA A 238 -17.81 9.22 3.71
CA ALA A 238 -17.36 7.90 4.18
C ALA A 238 -18.28 7.34 5.29
N GLU A 239 -18.63 8.17 6.27
CA GLU A 239 -19.51 7.80 7.37
C GLU A 239 -20.94 7.51 6.90
N ASP A 240 -21.49 8.33 6.02
CA ASP A 240 -22.85 8.16 5.50
C ASP A 240 -22.92 6.93 4.58
N THR A 241 -21.86 6.64 3.83
CA THR A 241 -21.71 5.38 3.07
C THR A 241 -21.71 4.16 4.00
N PHE A 242 -20.96 4.20 5.10
CA PHE A 242 -20.96 3.14 6.11
C PHE A 242 -22.35 2.92 6.72
N LYS A 243 -23.05 4.01 7.07
CA LYS A 243 -24.42 3.92 7.58
C LYS A 243 -25.36 3.32 6.56
N GLN A 244 -25.26 3.72 5.29
CA GLN A 244 -26.07 3.14 4.20
C GLN A 244 -25.82 1.64 4.06
N MET A 245 -24.55 1.19 4.07
CA MET A 245 -24.17 -0.22 4.04
C MET A 245 -24.88 -1.02 5.15
N VAL A 246 -24.85 -0.51 6.38
CA VAL A 246 -25.52 -1.15 7.53
C VAL A 246 -27.04 -1.13 7.37
N LEU A 247 -27.62 -0.02 6.89
CA LEU A 247 -29.07 0.13 6.69
C LEU A 247 -29.63 -0.86 5.66
N VAL A 248 -28.89 -1.16 4.59
CA VAL A 248 -29.29 -2.17 3.59
C VAL A 248 -28.99 -3.61 4.03
N GLY A 249 -28.55 -3.81 5.28
CA GLY A 249 -28.30 -5.12 5.87
C GLY A 249 -26.96 -5.77 5.46
N GLN A 250 -26.08 -5.04 4.76
CA GLN A 250 -24.74 -5.52 4.47
C GLN A 250 -23.88 -5.49 5.73
N LYS A 251 -23.11 -6.56 5.96
CA LYS A 251 -22.28 -6.71 7.17
C LYS A 251 -20.92 -6.04 6.96
N PRO A 252 -20.58 -5.01 7.76
CA PRO A 252 -19.21 -4.48 7.80
C PRO A 252 -18.20 -5.58 8.12
N ASP A 253 -17.05 -5.54 7.46
CA ASP A 253 -15.95 -6.47 7.67
C ASP A 253 -14.69 -5.75 8.20
N TYR A 254 -13.60 -6.51 8.31
CA TYR A 254 -12.29 -6.00 8.71
C TYR A 254 -11.86 -4.79 7.85
N VAL A 255 -12.07 -4.84 6.53
CA VAL A 255 -11.62 -3.77 5.64
C VAL A 255 -12.51 -2.54 5.76
N THR A 256 -13.82 -2.72 6.01
CA THR A 256 -14.77 -1.63 6.27
C THR A 256 -14.29 -0.76 7.44
N PHE A 257 -13.91 -1.38 8.55
CA PHE A 257 -13.48 -0.65 9.74
C PHE A 257 -12.10 -0.02 9.60
N VAL A 258 -11.15 -0.65 8.90
CA VAL A 258 -9.87 0.01 8.56
C VAL A 258 -10.13 1.30 7.78
N ALA A 259 -11.01 1.27 6.77
CA ALA A 259 -11.34 2.44 5.97
C ALA A 259 -12.00 3.55 6.80
N LEU A 260 -12.97 3.18 7.66
CA LEU A 260 -13.68 4.14 8.52
C LEU A 260 -12.78 4.76 9.60
N LEU A 261 -11.91 3.96 10.24
CA LEU A 261 -10.96 4.46 11.22
C LEU A 261 -9.87 5.33 10.58
N SER A 262 -9.41 4.99 9.37
CA SER A 262 -8.52 5.86 8.58
C SER A 262 -9.19 7.20 8.26
N ALA A 263 -10.48 7.21 7.92
CA ALA A 263 -11.23 8.46 7.74
C ALA A 263 -11.29 9.28 9.03
N CYS A 264 -11.52 8.64 10.19
CA CYS A 264 -11.50 9.32 11.49
C CYS A 264 -10.12 9.90 11.80
N SER A 265 -9.05 9.13 11.56
CA SER A 265 -7.67 9.57 11.74
C SER A 265 -7.38 10.81 10.89
N HIS A 266 -7.71 10.78 9.59
CA HIS A 266 -7.46 11.91 8.68
C HIS A 266 -8.34 13.13 8.92
N ALA A 267 -9.45 12.99 9.64
CA ALA A 267 -10.31 14.09 10.04
C ALA A 267 -10.06 14.56 11.49
N GLY A 268 -9.15 13.92 12.23
CA GLY A 268 -8.88 14.24 13.63
C GLY A 268 -10.04 13.96 14.60
N LEU A 269 -10.96 13.05 14.25
CA LEU A 269 -12.20 12.82 15.00
C LEU A 269 -12.03 11.70 16.04
N ILE A 270 -11.43 12.02 17.19
CA ILE A 270 -11.08 11.02 18.22
C ILE A 270 -12.30 10.26 18.72
N ASP A 271 -13.33 10.98 19.18
CA ASP A 271 -14.50 10.35 19.80
C ASP A 271 -15.19 9.38 18.85
N LYS A 272 -15.26 9.74 17.55
CA LYS A 272 -15.79 8.86 16.52
C LYS A 272 -14.88 7.67 16.25
N GLY A 273 -13.57 7.87 16.17
CA GLY A 273 -12.60 6.80 15.96
C GLY A 273 -12.67 5.74 17.06
N ILE A 274 -12.65 6.17 18.33
CA ILE A 274 -12.77 5.27 19.49
C ILE A 274 -14.14 4.59 19.53
N LYS A 275 -15.23 5.33 19.25
CA LYS A 275 -16.57 4.74 19.17
C LYS A 275 -16.65 3.64 18.12
N TYR A 276 -16.14 3.88 16.91
CA TYR A 276 -16.18 2.88 15.85
C TYR A 276 -15.30 1.68 16.17
N TYR A 277 -14.10 1.89 16.73
CA TYR A 277 -13.23 0.80 17.16
C TYR A 277 -13.91 -0.11 18.19
N ASN A 278 -14.52 0.47 19.23
CA ASN A 278 -15.24 -0.30 20.25
C ASN A 278 -16.48 -1.03 19.69
N SER A 279 -17.13 -0.45 18.68
CA SER A 279 -18.29 -1.08 18.03
C SER A 279 -17.94 -2.33 17.23
N MET A 280 -16.69 -2.48 16.77
CA MET A 280 -16.26 -3.60 15.93
C MET A 280 -16.60 -4.95 16.55
N ALA A 281 -16.08 -5.22 17.75
CA ALA A 281 -16.32 -6.48 18.45
C ALA A 281 -17.73 -6.54 19.05
N SER A 282 -18.17 -5.44 19.67
CA SER A 282 -19.42 -5.40 20.46
C SER A 282 -20.69 -5.43 19.61
N ALA A 283 -20.72 -4.76 18.46
CA ALA A 283 -21.90 -4.65 17.61
C ALA A 283 -21.79 -5.48 16.31
N PHE A 284 -20.58 -5.61 15.76
CA PHE A 284 -20.39 -6.21 14.42
C PHE A 284 -19.64 -7.54 14.42
N ARG A 285 -19.15 -8.02 15.58
CA ARG A 285 -18.35 -9.26 15.73
C ARG A 285 -17.10 -9.28 14.84
N VAL A 286 -16.52 -8.11 14.57
CA VAL A 286 -15.25 -7.97 13.87
C VAL A 286 -14.14 -7.85 14.90
N SER A 287 -13.23 -8.81 14.94
CA SER A 287 -12.07 -8.77 15.84
C SER A 287 -11.12 -7.64 15.44
N PRO A 288 -10.63 -6.82 16.38
CA PRO A 288 -9.59 -5.86 16.09
C PRO A 288 -8.32 -6.56 15.61
N GLY A 289 -7.62 -5.92 14.69
CA GLY A 289 -6.34 -6.40 14.19
C GLY A 289 -5.40 -5.25 13.91
N ILE A 290 -4.19 -5.56 13.47
CA ILE A 290 -3.08 -4.61 13.49
C ILE A 290 -3.37 -3.31 12.73
N LYS A 291 -4.05 -3.40 11.58
CA LYS A 291 -4.40 -2.20 10.78
C LYS A 291 -5.38 -1.27 11.49
N HIS A 292 -6.31 -1.83 12.27
CA HIS A 292 -7.24 -1.02 13.08
C HIS A 292 -6.50 -0.30 14.21
N CYS A 293 -5.59 -1.02 14.90
CA CYS A 293 -4.76 -0.45 15.96
C CYS A 293 -3.86 0.67 15.43
N VAL A 294 -3.27 0.49 14.24
CA VAL A 294 -2.47 1.52 13.56
C VAL A 294 -3.30 2.79 13.33
N CYS A 295 -4.55 2.68 12.88
CA CYS A 295 -5.42 3.86 12.71
C CYS A 295 -5.69 4.60 14.03
N ILE A 296 -5.85 3.89 15.16
CA ILE A 296 -6.06 4.50 16.47
C ILE A 296 -4.80 5.17 17.00
N VAL A 297 -3.64 4.52 16.89
CA VAL A 297 -2.35 5.11 17.28
C VAL A 297 -2.01 6.32 16.42
N ASP A 298 -2.25 6.27 15.11
CA ASP A 298 -2.09 7.42 14.21
C ASP A 298 -3.02 8.58 14.60
N LEU A 299 -4.30 8.30 14.88
CA LEU A 299 -5.28 9.30 15.32
C LEU A 299 -4.86 9.99 16.64
N LEU A 300 -4.51 9.22 17.66
CA LEU A 300 -4.08 9.75 18.96
C LEU A 300 -2.75 10.51 18.85
N GLY A 301 -1.78 9.94 18.12
CA GLY A 301 -0.47 10.53 17.89
C GLY A 301 -0.54 11.86 17.15
N ARG A 302 -1.34 11.95 16.07
CA ARG A 302 -1.55 13.21 15.32
C ARG A 302 -2.06 14.34 16.20
N LEU A 303 -2.85 14.02 17.21
CA LEU A 303 -3.42 14.99 18.16
C LEU A 303 -2.57 15.17 19.42
N GLY A 304 -1.38 14.56 19.46
CA GLY A 304 -0.44 14.71 20.56
C GLY A 304 -0.86 13.99 21.85
N ARG A 305 -1.88 13.13 21.81
CA ARG A 305 -2.39 12.36 22.97
C ARG A 305 -1.53 11.12 23.22
N PHE A 306 -0.24 11.35 23.43
CA PHE A 306 0.72 10.25 23.46
C PHE A 306 0.57 9.31 24.64
N ALA A 307 0.19 9.81 25.83
CA ALA A 307 -0.06 8.96 26.99
C ALA A 307 -1.15 7.91 26.71
N GLU A 308 -2.22 8.32 26.00
CA GLU A 308 -3.29 7.41 25.58
C GLU A 308 -2.85 6.50 24.44
N ALA A 309 -2.01 6.99 23.53
CA ALA A 309 -1.44 6.14 22.47
C ALA A 309 -0.56 5.03 23.07
N GLU A 310 0.27 5.34 24.07
CA GLU A 310 1.09 4.34 24.77
C GLU A 310 0.23 3.35 25.56
N ALA A 311 -0.76 3.83 26.33
CA ALA A 311 -1.69 2.95 27.04
C ALA A 311 -2.43 2.02 26.07
N PHE A 312 -2.89 2.54 24.92
CA PHE A 312 -3.54 1.72 23.90
C PHE A 312 -2.59 0.68 23.28
N ILE A 313 -1.31 0.99 23.08
CA ILE A 313 -0.30 0.04 22.58
C ILE A 313 -0.03 -1.08 23.60
N GLU A 314 -0.13 -0.78 24.89
CA GLU A 314 0.03 -1.78 25.96
C GLU A 314 -1.19 -2.72 26.06
N GLU A 315 -2.39 -2.22 25.75
CA GLU A 315 -3.65 -2.96 25.89
C GLU A 315 -4.15 -3.64 24.59
N MET A 316 -3.57 -3.31 23.43
CA MET A 316 -4.09 -3.79 22.14
C MET A 316 -4.06 -5.32 22.01
N PRO A 317 -5.06 -5.93 21.34
CA PRO A 317 -5.24 -7.39 21.32
C PRO A 317 -4.28 -8.14 20.39
N VAL A 318 -3.37 -7.44 19.70
CA VAL A 318 -2.41 -7.99 18.76
C VAL A 318 -1.03 -7.39 19.04
N LEU A 319 0.05 -8.10 18.69
CA LEU A 319 1.40 -7.59 18.94
C LEU A 319 1.68 -6.32 18.11
N PRO A 320 2.28 -5.28 18.72
CA PRO A 320 2.73 -4.10 17.98
C PRO A 320 3.75 -4.48 16.92
N ASN A 321 3.55 -3.99 15.69
CA ASN A 321 4.50 -4.16 14.60
C ASN A 321 5.15 -2.83 14.19
N ASP A 322 5.94 -2.90 13.14
CA ASP A 322 6.62 -1.74 12.55
C ASP A 322 5.67 -0.58 12.22
N LEU A 323 4.45 -0.84 11.76
CA LEU A 323 3.48 0.20 11.41
C LEU A 323 3.03 1.03 12.63
N ILE A 324 2.86 0.40 13.80
CA ILE A 324 2.48 1.08 15.05
C ILE A 324 3.58 2.05 15.47
N TRP A 325 4.81 1.55 15.57
CA TRP A 325 5.95 2.36 16.02
C TRP A 325 6.31 3.44 15.02
N ARG A 326 6.16 3.19 13.70
CA ARG A 326 6.38 4.20 12.66
C ARG A 326 5.34 5.32 12.73
N SER A 327 4.07 5.00 13.02
CA SER A 327 3.03 6.00 13.23
C SER A 327 3.33 6.88 14.44
N LEU A 328 3.73 6.25 15.56
CA LEU A 328 4.10 6.97 16.79
C LEU A 328 5.33 7.86 16.57
N LEU A 329 6.40 7.35 15.94
CA LEU A 329 7.60 8.13 15.63
C LEU A 329 7.32 9.31 14.71
N SER A 330 6.50 9.12 13.67
CA SER A 330 6.08 10.19 12.76
C SER A 330 5.34 11.31 13.48
N SER A 331 4.41 10.96 14.38
CA SER A 331 3.66 11.93 15.17
C SER A 331 4.50 12.64 16.25
N SER A 332 5.43 11.92 16.89
CA SER A 332 6.42 12.49 17.82
C SER A 332 7.27 13.57 17.18
N ARG A 333 7.66 13.40 15.90
CA ARG A 333 8.34 14.45 15.13
C ARG A 333 7.48 15.70 14.98
N THR A 334 6.20 15.55 14.62
CA THR A 334 5.27 16.68 14.46
C THR A 334 5.13 17.48 15.76
N HIS A 335 5.05 16.80 16.91
CA HIS A 335 4.90 17.43 18.23
C HIS A 335 6.23 17.67 18.97
N LYS A 336 7.37 17.47 18.29
CA LYS A 336 8.73 17.57 18.87
C LYS A 336 8.94 16.75 20.15
N ASN A 337 8.20 15.65 20.33
CA ASN A 337 8.29 14.79 21.51
C ASN A 337 9.49 13.82 21.39
N LEU A 338 10.63 14.19 21.98
CA LEU A 338 11.88 13.42 21.90
C LEU A 338 11.81 12.06 22.59
N ASP A 339 11.14 11.98 23.74
CA ASP A 339 11.17 10.77 24.57
C ASP A 339 10.43 9.62 23.89
N ILE A 340 9.21 9.91 23.44
CA ILE A 340 8.36 8.92 22.76
C ILE A 340 8.92 8.60 21.38
N GLY A 341 9.45 9.60 20.68
CA GLY A 341 10.14 9.38 19.41
C GLY A 341 11.35 8.44 19.54
N ARG A 342 12.20 8.61 20.57
CA ARG A 342 13.31 7.68 20.81
C ARG A 342 12.84 6.27 21.15
N LYS A 343 11.80 6.15 21.99
CA LYS A 343 11.20 4.85 22.34
C LYS A 343 10.66 4.13 21.10
N ALA A 344 9.91 4.84 20.25
CA ALA A 344 9.37 4.29 19.02
C ALA A 344 10.48 3.88 18.02
N ALA A 345 11.50 4.73 17.84
CA ALA A 345 12.63 4.41 16.97
C ALA A 345 13.43 3.19 17.45
N LYS A 346 13.62 3.05 18.78
CA LYS A 346 14.28 1.87 19.36
C LYS A 346 13.51 0.59 19.03
N ASN A 347 12.20 0.57 19.24
CA ASN A 347 11.36 -0.61 18.93
C ASN A 347 11.39 -0.95 17.42
N LEU A 348 11.41 0.06 16.53
CA LEU A 348 11.56 -0.18 15.08
C LEU A 348 12.88 -0.86 14.73
N LEU A 349 13.98 -0.36 15.28
CA LEU A 349 15.33 -0.87 14.98
C LEU A 349 15.61 -2.23 15.65
N GLU A 350 14.88 -2.57 16.70
CA GLU A 350 14.87 -3.94 17.26
C GLU A 350 14.13 -4.93 16.35
N LEU A 351 13.09 -4.49 15.63
CA LEU A 351 12.37 -5.30 14.64
C LEU A 351 13.18 -5.46 13.33
N ASP A 352 13.73 -4.36 12.83
CA ASP A 352 14.61 -4.34 11.65
C ASP A 352 15.75 -3.32 11.83
N PRO A 353 16.98 -3.80 12.11
CA PRO A 353 18.16 -2.94 12.24
C PRO A 353 18.51 -2.15 10.99
N PHE A 354 17.94 -2.49 9.82
CA PHE A 354 18.21 -1.85 8.54
C PHE A 354 17.03 -1.02 8.02
N ASP A 355 16.02 -0.72 8.86
CA ASP A 355 14.88 0.12 8.49
C ASP A 355 15.31 1.56 8.18
N ASP A 356 15.36 1.90 6.89
CA ASP A 356 15.78 3.23 6.42
C ASP A 356 14.84 4.34 6.89
N SER A 357 13.54 4.06 6.96
CA SER A 357 12.51 4.99 7.38
C SER A 357 12.64 5.35 8.86
N ALA A 358 13.00 4.40 9.72
CA ALA A 358 13.21 4.63 11.15
C ALA A 358 14.36 5.62 11.40
N TYR A 359 15.50 5.41 10.73
CA TYR A 359 16.64 6.33 10.81
C TYR A 359 16.31 7.72 10.27
N VAL A 360 15.63 7.80 9.13
CA VAL A 360 15.25 9.10 8.54
C VAL A 360 14.29 9.86 9.45
N LEU A 361 13.27 9.20 10.00
CA LEU A 361 12.31 9.83 10.89
C LEU A 361 12.96 10.29 12.22
N LEU A 362 13.86 9.48 12.79
CA LEU A 362 14.61 9.85 13.99
C LEU A 362 15.58 11.02 13.72
N SER A 363 16.26 11.03 12.57
CA SER A 363 17.10 12.15 12.14
C SER A 363 16.29 13.43 12.04
N ASN A 364 15.10 13.35 11.43
CA ASN A 364 14.19 14.48 11.30
C ASN A 364 13.68 14.96 12.67
N LEU A 365 13.37 14.05 13.59
CA LEU A 365 12.98 14.40 14.97
C LEU A 365 14.11 15.17 15.69
N TYR A 366 15.36 14.72 15.58
CA TYR A 366 16.51 15.45 16.14
C TYR A 366 16.68 16.83 15.50
N ALA A 367 16.54 16.93 14.18
CA ALA A 367 16.61 18.21 13.46
C ALA A 367 15.51 19.19 13.93
N THR A 368 14.25 18.74 14.07
CA THR A 368 13.15 19.58 14.57
C THR A 368 13.33 20.07 16.01
N ASN A 369 14.20 19.40 16.78
CA ASN A 369 14.59 19.75 18.14
C ASN A 369 15.97 20.44 18.23
N ALA A 370 16.53 20.89 17.09
CA ALA A 370 17.84 21.53 17.00
C ALA A 370 19.02 20.70 17.58
N ARG A 371 18.90 19.37 17.58
CA ARG A 371 19.93 18.44 18.07
C ARG A 371 20.87 17.98 16.94
N TRP A 372 21.61 18.92 16.35
CA TRP A 372 22.43 18.68 15.16
C TRP A 372 23.57 17.68 15.36
N VAL A 373 24.18 17.66 16.55
CA VAL A 373 25.20 16.66 16.90
C VAL A 373 24.65 15.23 16.77
N ASP A 374 23.40 15.00 17.15
CA ASP A 374 22.78 13.68 17.05
C ASP A 374 22.34 13.36 15.61
N VAL A 375 21.93 14.38 14.84
CA VAL A 375 21.69 14.26 13.39
C VAL A 375 22.96 13.77 12.68
N ASP A 376 24.10 14.39 12.96
CA ASP A 376 25.38 14.06 12.33
C ASP A 376 25.87 12.66 12.73
N LYS A 377 25.76 12.31 14.01
CA LYS A 377 26.06 10.95 14.49
C LYS A 377 25.21 9.91 13.77
N LEU A 378 23.90 10.15 13.68
CA LEU A 378 22.96 9.21 13.06
C LEU A 378 23.22 9.07 11.55
N ARG A 379 23.43 10.18 10.84
CA ARG A 379 23.75 10.18 9.40
C ARG A 379 25.09 9.52 9.11
N THR A 380 26.08 9.68 10.00
CA THR A 380 27.37 8.99 9.89
C THR A 380 27.20 7.49 10.04
N HIS A 381 26.42 7.06 11.05
CA HIS A 381 26.12 5.64 11.24
C HIS A 381 25.39 5.03 10.04
N MET A 382 24.38 5.70 9.48
CA MET A 382 23.68 5.27 8.25
C MET A 382 24.64 5.04 7.09
N LYS A 383 25.65 5.91 6.91
CA LYS A 383 26.69 5.75 5.88
C LYS A 383 27.56 4.52 6.15
N THR A 384 27.93 4.27 7.41
CA THR A 384 28.74 3.10 7.80
C THR A 384 28.05 1.79 7.45
N ILE A 385 26.74 1.69 7.67
CA ILE A 385 25.94 0.48 7.34
C ILE A 385 25.48 0.45 5.87
N LYS A 386 25.93 1.39 5.03
CA LYS A 386 25.56 1.54 3.60
C LYS A 386 24.04 1.54 3.36
N LEU A 387 23.31 2.18 4.26
CA LEU A 387 21.87 2.24 4.18
C LEU A 387 21.44 3.28 3.15
N ASN A 388 20.70 2.83 2.13
CA ASN A 388 20.25 3.67 1.01
C ASN A 388 18.87 4.24 1.32
N LYS A 389 18.79 5.56 1.52
CA LYS A 389 17.52 6.28 1.65
C LYS A 389 16.82 6.36 0.29
N LYS A 390 15.51 6.08 0.26
CA LYS A 390 14.68 6.37 -0.92
C LYS A 390 14.65 7.88 -1.23
N PRO A 391 15.01 8.31 -2.46
CA PRO A 391 14.98 9.73 -2.83
C PRO A 391 13.55 10.27 -2.82
N ALA A 392 13.40 11.54 -2.43
CA ALA A 392 12.11 12.23 -2.45
C ALA A 392 11.80 12.72 -3.87
N CYS A 393 10.83 12.08 -4.52
CA CYS A 393 10.49 12.36 -5.91
C CYS A 393 9.03 12.79 -6.01
N SER A 394 8.79 13.74 -6.90
CA SER A 394 7.46 14.12 -7.34
C SER A 394 7.38 14.00 -8.85
N TRP A 395 6.27 13.54 -9.39
CA TRP A 395 6.13 13.35 -10.82
C TRP A 395 4.73 13.71 -11.30
N LEU A 396 4.64 14.05 -12.57
CA LEU A 396 3.39 14.13 -13.31
C LEU A 396 3.51 13.33 -14.59
N LYS A 397 2.37 12.81 -15.02
CA LYS A 397 2.24 12.08 -16.27
C LYS A 397 1.40 12.89 -17.25
N LEU A 398 1.91 13.08 -18.45
CA LEU A 398 1.21 13.74 -19.56
C LEU A 398 1.31 12.87 -20.80
N LYS A 399 0.18 12.29 -21.21
CA LYS A 399 0.18 11.28 -22.27
C LYS A 399 1.20 10.18 -21.90
N ASN A 400 1.97 9.69 -22.87
CA ASN A 400 2.91 8.60 -22.64
C ASN A 400 4.23 9.01 -21.94
N GLU A 401 4.35 10.24 -21.44
CA GLU A 401 5.58 10.72 -20.80
C GLU A 401 5.36 10.98 -19.31
N VAL A 402 6.26 10.41 -18.48
CA VAL A 402 6.33 10.68 -17.04
C VAL A 402 7.52 11.60 -16.80
N SER A 403 7.23 12.80 -16.31
CA SER A 403 8.26 13.75 -15.88
C SER A 403 8.42 13.65 -14.36
N THR A 404 9.57 13.15 -13.94
CA THR A 404 9.93 12.96 -12.53
C THR A 404 10.95 14.02 -12.12
N PHE A 405 10.77 14.56 -10.92
CA PHE A 405 11.60 15.61 -10.33
C PHE A 405 12.14 15.16 -8.97
N GLY A 406 13.45 15.26 -8.80
CA GLY A 406 14.12 15.18 -7.50
C GLY A 406 14.23 16.55 -6.82
N ILE A 407 14.82 16.58 -5.62
CA ILE A 407 15.16 17.85 -4.94
C ILE A 407 16.23 18.58 -5.77
N GLY A 408 15.98 19.84 -6.12
CA GLY A 408 16.91 20.68 -6.87
C GLY A 408 17.23 20.18 -8.28
N ASP A 409 16.36 19.37 -8.87
CA ASP A 409 16.60 18.72 -10.15
C ASP A 409 16.69 19.74 -11.30
N ARG A 410 17.82 19.71 -12.01
CA ARG A 410 18.10 20.54 -13.21
C ARG A 410 18.33 19.69 -14.46
N SER A 411 18.15 18.38 -14.39
CA SER A 411 18.39 17.45 -15.50
C SER A 411 17.27 17.46 -16.55
N HIS A 412 16.11 17.99 -16.21
CA HIS A 412 14.95 18.03 -17.10
C HIS A 412 15.19 18.95 -18.32
N VAL A 413 14.72 18.54 -19.50
CA VAL A 413 14.88 19.29 -20.78
C VAL A 413 14.30 20.72 -20.71
N HIS A 414 13.34 20.94 -19.82
CA HIS A 414 12.70 22.25 -19.59
C HIS A 414 13.14 22.94 -18.29
N ALA A 415 14.29 22.58 -17.72
CA ALA A 415 14.74 23.10 -16.42
C ALA A 415 14.69 24.64 -16.34
N GLU A 416 15.26 25.36 -17.32
CA GLU A 416 15.26 26.83 -17.31
C GLU A 416 13.85 27.43 -17.22
N LYS A 417 12.89 26.88 -17.99
CA LYS A 417 11.49 27.32 -17.97
C LYS A 417 10.80 27.01 -16.64
N ILE A 418 11.11 25.85 -16.05
CA ILE A 418 10.57 25.44 -14.74
C ILE A 418 11.04 26.40 -13.65
N TYR A 419 12.33 26.72 -13.61
CA TYR A 419 12.87 27.66 -12.63
C TYR A 419 12.34 29.08 -12.83
N ALA A 420 12.24 29.56 -14.07
CA ALA A 420 11.61 30.85 -14.35
C ALA A 420 10.13 30.89 -13.89
N LYS A 421 9.41 29.77 -14.03
CA LYS A 421 8.03 29.65 -13.53
C LYS A 421 7.98 29.59 -12.00
N LEU A 422 8.93 28.96 -11.34
CA LEU A 422 9.06 29.00 -9.87
C LEU A 422 9.28 30.42 -9.36
N ASP A 423 10.10 31.21 -10.04
CA ASP A 423 10.34 32.62 -9.69
C ASP A 423 9.04 33.45 -9.83
N GLU A 424 8.27 33.23 -10.90
CA GLU A 424 6.94 33.85 -11.08
C GLU A 424 5.98 33.46 -9.95
N ILE A 425 5.93 32.16 -9.59
CA ILE A 425 5.09 31.65 -8.50
C ILE A 425 5.50 32.33 -7.20
N SER A 426 6.79 32.31 -6.86
CA SER A 426 7.32 32.91 -5.63
C SER A 426 6.95 34.38 -5.48
N LEU A 427 7.11 35.16 -6.55
CA LEU A 427 6.79 36.58 -6.56
C LEU A 427 5.30 36.82 -6.30
N LYS A 428 4.41 36.14 -7.04
CA LYS A 428 2.96 36.28 -6.85
C LYS A 428 2.48 35.78 -5.49
N LEU A 429 3.11 34.73 -4.95
CA LEU A 429 2.76 34.23 -3.62
C LEU A 429 3.13 35.23 -2.52
N ARG A 430 4.27 35.92 -2.63
CA ARG A 430 4.67 36.98 -1.70
C ARG A 430 3.69 38.14 -1.69
N GLU A 431 3.11 38.49 -2.85
CA GLU A 431 2.07 39.55 -2.95
C GLU A 431 0.80 39.22 -2.16
N VAL A 432 0.45 37.93 -2.03
CA VAL A 432 -0.70 37.47 -1.24
C VAL A 432 -0.32 37.06 0.20
N GLY A 433 0.88 37.43 0.66
CA GLY A 433 1.32 37.25 2.04
C GLY A 433 1.91 35.88 2.38
N TYR A 434 2.44 35.14 1.39
CA TYR A 434 3.17 33.91 1.65
C TYR A 434 4.42 34.16 2.51
N ILE A 435 4.54 33.36 3.58
CA ILE A 435 5.72 33.28 4.44
C ILE A 435 6.14 31.81 4.43
N ALA A 436 7.42 31.55 4.11
CA ALA A 436 7.94 30.20 4.05
C ALA A 436 7.97 29.55 5.44
N ASP A 437 7.53 28.29 5.53
CA ASP A 437 7.63 27.53 6.78
C ASP A 437 9.00 26.83 6.86
N THR A 438 9.99 27.54 7.40
CA THR A 438 11.38 27.06 7.53
C THR A 438 11.52 25.89 8.49
N SER A 439 10.50 25.56 9.29
CA SER A 439 10.48 24.33 10.10
C SER A 439 10.47 23.05 9.24
N SER A 440 10.04 23.17 7.99
CA SER A 440 10.08 22.10 6.99
C SER A 440 11.46 21.88 6.37
N ALA A 441 12.42 22.79 6.58
CA ALA A 441 13.80 22.67 6.11
C ALA A 441 14.72 22.09 7.21
N LEU A 442 14.95 20.77 7.16
CA LEU A 442 15.64 20.01 8.22
C LEU A 442 17.17 19.98 8.08
N HIS A 443 17.76 21.12 7.68
CA HIS A 443 19.20 21.31 7.53
C HIS A 443 19.70 22.41 8.47
N ASP A 444 20.91 22.22 9.00
CA ASP A 444 21.58 23.20 9.86
C ASP A 444 22.20 24.31 8.99
N THR A 445 21.34 25.18 8.48
CA THR A 445 21.71 26.34 7.67
C THR A 445 20.98 27.58 8.19
N ASP A 446 21.42 28.77 7.78
CA ASP A 446 20.68 30.00 8.09
C ASP A 446 19.25 29.98 7.49
N GLU A 447 18.40 30.87 7.98
CA GLU A 447 16.97 30.93 7.61
C GLU A 447 16.76 31.29 6.13
N GLU A 448 17.66 32.10 5.55
CA GLU A 448 17.60 32.47 4.13
C GLU A 448 17.89 31.26 3.23
N GLN A 449 18.91 30.47 3.58
CA GLN A 449 19.24 29.22 2.89
C GLN A 449 18.16 28.16 3.08
N LYS A 450 17.50 28.12 4.25
CA LYS A 450 16.33 27.25 4.47
C LYS A 450 15.18 27.62 3.54
N GLU A 451 14.86 28.91 3.39
CA GLU A 451 13.84 29.37 2.45
C GLU A 451 14.20 28.99 1.01
N GLN A 452 15.44 29.22 0.58
CA GLN A 452 15.91 28.82 -0.75
C GLN A 452 15.80 27.31 -0.97
N ASN A 453 16.16 26.50 0.04
CA ASN A 453 16.06 25.05 -0.03
C ASN A 453 14.61 24.58 -0.20
N LEU A 454 13.63 25.24 0.43
CA LEU A 454 12.20 24.92 0.26
C LEU A 454 11.73 25.11 -1.18
N TRP A 455 12.27 26.09 -1.91
CA TRP A 455 11.96 26.31 -3.33
C TRP A 455 12.55 25.23 -4.26
N SER A 456 13.51 24.46 -3.77
CA SER A 456 14.10 23.32 -4.49
C SER A 456 13.33 21.99 -4.30
N HIS A 457 12.25 21.98 -3.50
CA HIS A 457 11.45 20.78 -3.28
C HIS A 457 10.85 20.24 -4.57
N SER A 458 10.85 18.91 -4.71
CA SER A 458 10.37 18.24 -5.93
C SER A 458 8.91 18.53 -6.24
N GLU A 459 8.07 18.75 -5.21
CA GLU A 459 6.66 19.12 -5.39
C GLU A 459 6.51 20.44 -6.14
N LYS A 460 7.34 21.44 -5.80
CA LYS A 460 7.25 22.76 -6.41
C LYS A 460 7.76 22.72 -7.84
N LEU A 461 8.84 21.97 -8.11
CA LEU A 461 9.32 21.72 -9.47
C LEU A 461 8.24 21.05 -10.34
N ALA A 462 7.58 20.01 -9.82
CA ALA A 462 6.48 19.33 -10.49
C ALA A 462 5.29 20.28 -10.71
N LEU A 463 4.95 21.14 -9.73
CA LEU A 463 3.88 22.12 -9.86
C LEU A 463 4.17 23.18 -10.92
N ALA A 464 5.38 23.75 -10.90
CA ALA A 464 5.82 24.72 -11.90
C ALA A 464 5.79 24.11 -13.30
N TYR A 465 6.30 22.88 -13.46
CA TYR A 465 6.19 22.18 -14.73
C TYR A 465 4.73 21.96 -15.12
N GLY A 466 3.89 21.45 -14.21
CA GLY A 466 2.46 21.25 -14.45
C GLY A 466 1.72 22.51 -14.92
N LEU A 467 2.05 23.69 -14.37
CA LEU A 467 1.50 24.97 -14.80
C LEU A 467 1.94 25.40 -16.20
N ILE A 468 3.08 24.89 -16.69
CA ILE A 468 3.59 25.18 -18.04
C ILE A 468 2.91 24.28 -19.07
N VAL A 469 2.79 22.98 -18.78
CA VAL A 469 2.46 21.97 -19.80
C VAL A 469 1.02 21.47 -19.76
N VAL A 470 0.30 21.62 -18.64
CA VAL A 470 -1.11 21.21 -18.56
C VAL A 470 -1.99 22.33 -19.12
N PRO A 471 -2.89 22.08 -20.11
CA PRO A 471 -3.74 23.10 -20.72
C PRO A 471 -4.67 23.80 -19.72
N GLU A 472 -4.85 25.12 -19.86
CA GLU A 472 -5.78 25.91 -19.05
C GLU A 472 -7.18 25.25 -18.96
N GLY A 473 -7.86 25.41 -17.82
CA GLY A 473 -9.09 24.68 -17.46
C GLY A 473 -8.91 23.24 -16.94
N SER A 474 -7.84 22.50 -17.29
CA SER A 474 -7.62 21.12 -16.80
C SER A 474 -6.96 21.03 -15.41
N ALA A 475 -7.41 20.11 -14.54
CA ALA A 475 -6.74 19.91 -13.24
C ALA A 475 -5.30 19.35 -13.38
N ILE A 476 -4.35 19.93 -12.64
CA ILE A 476 -2.96 19.46 -12.56
C ILE A 476 -2.89 18.28 -11.60
N ARG A 477 -2.33 17.14 -12.03
CA ARG A 477 -2.18 15.94 -11.19
C ARG A 477 -0.71 15.68 -10.90
N ILE A 478 -0.33 15.71 -9.63
CA ILE A 478 1.03 15.48 -9.16
C ILE A 478 1.01 14.32 -8.18
N PHE A 479 2.02 13.48 -8.26
CA PHE A 479 2.23 12.35 -7.38
C PHE A 479 3.53 12.54 -6.61
N LYS A 480 3.54 12.11 -5.35
CA LYS A 480 4.73 12.13 -4.50
C LYS A 480 4.86 10.80 -3.76
N ASN A 481 6.10 10.30 -3.66
CA ASN A 481 6.39 9.05 -2.96
C ASN A 481 6.56 9.21 -1.44
N LEU A 482 6.54 10.44 -0.92
CA LEU A 482 6.57 10.78 0.50
C LEU A 482 5.41 11.72 0.84
N ARG A 483 5.11 11.88 2.13
CA ARG A 483 4.12 12.87 2.60
C ARG A 483 4.56 14.28 2.23
N VAL A 484 3.62 15.11 1.79
CA VAL A 484 3.87 16.51 1.47
C VAL A 484 4.20 17.30 2.76
N CYS A 485 5.22 18.16 2.72
CA CYS A 485 5.55 19.02 3.86
C CYS A 485 4.57 20.18 4.02
N ALA A 486 4.60 20.84 5.18
CA ALA A 486 3.73 21.96 5.52
C ALA A 486 3.87 23.12 4.50
N ASP A 487 5.11 23.48 4.17
CA ASP A 487 5.42 24.54 3.23
C ASP A 487 4.91 24.25 1.80
N CYS A 488 5.20 23.06 1.26
CA CYS A 488 4.71 22.67 -0.07
C CYS A 488 3.18 22.63 -0.12
N HIS A 489 2.51 22.14 0.92
CA HIS A 489 1.06 22.14 0.98
C HIS A 489 0.49 23.57 0.97
N LEU A 490 1.09 24.50 1.73
CA LEU A 490 0.71 25.91 1.71
C LEU A 490 0.91 26.54 0.34
N VAL A 491 2.05 26.29 -0.32
CA VAL A 491 2.32 26.76 -1.68
C VAL A 491 1.26 26.26 -2.66
N PHE A 492 0.92 24.96 -2.63
CA PHE A 492 -0.11 24.41 -3.52
C PHE A 492 -1.47 25.06 -3.28
N LYS A 493 -1.83 25.31 -2.01
CA LYS A 493 -3.05 26.01 -1.63
C LYS A 493 -3.09 27.42 -2.23
N LEU A 494 -2.04 28.22 -2.01
CA LEU A 494 -2.00 29.59 -2.53
C LEU A 494 -1.90 29.64 -4.06
N VAL A 495 -1.18 28.71 -4.70
CA VAL A 495 -1.14 28.61 -6.16
C VAL A 495 -2.52 28.30 -6.74
N SER A 496 -3.30 27.41 -6.10
CA SER A 496 -4.65 27.11 -6.58
C SER A 496 -5.55 28.34 -6.63
N MET A 497 -5.36 29.27 -5.68
CA MET A 497 -6.06 30.56 -5.60
C MET A 497 -5.55 31.56 -6.64
N VAL A 498 -4.23 31.79 -6.66
CA VAL A 498 -3.59 32.84 -7.48
C VAL A 498 -3.63 32.53 -8.97
N PHE A 499 -3.51 31.25 -9.33
CA PHE A 499 -3.51 30.78 -10.72
C PHE A 499 -4.87 30.21 -11.15
N HIS A 500 -5.90 30.30 -10.29
CA HIS A 500 -7.25 29.76 -10.54
C HIS A 500 -7.23 28.33 -11.08
N ARG A 501 -6.45 27.48 -10.40
CA ARG A 501 -6.08 26.16 -10.90
C ARG A 501 -6.42 25.09 -9.89
N GLU A 502 -7.21 24.11 -10.33
CA GLU A 502 -7.40 22.90 -9.54
C GLU A 502 -6.14 22.04 -9.60
N ILE A 503 -5.60 21.69 -8.43
CA ILE A 503 -4.40 20.86 -8.29
C ILE A 503 -4.75 19.65 -7.42
N VAL A 504 -4.46 18.45 -7.91
CA VAL A 504 -4.59 17.21 -7.17
C VAL A 504 -3.20 16.66 -6.90
N LEU A 505 -2.79 16.67 -5.63
CA LEU A 505 -1.56 16.04 -5.18
C LEU A 505 -1.90 14.74 -4.45
N ARG A 506 -1.36 13.61 -4.92
CA ARG A 506 -1.43 12.33 -4.21
C ARG A 506 -0.10 12.07 -3.51
N ASP A 507 -0.16 11.95 -2.20
CA ASP A 507 0.94 11.37 -1.41
C ASP A 507 0.65 9.88 -1.11
N PRO A 508 1.53 9.13 -0.42
CA PRO A 508 1.31 7.71 -0.15
C PRO A 508 0.04 7.40 0.66
N TYR A 509 -0.49 8.37 1.40
CA TYR A 509 -1.59 8.18 2.34
C TYR A 509 -2.92 8.71 1.82
N ARG A 510 -2.92 9.84 1.11
CA ARG A 510 -4.14 10.57 0.76
C ARG A 510 -4.00 11.43 -0.50
N PHE A 511 -5.14 11.97 -0.91
CA PHE A 511 -5.24 13.05 -1.86
C PHE A 511 -5.36 14.39 -1.13
N HIS A 512 -4.76 15.39 -1.76
CA HIS A 512 -4.89 16.80 -1.46
C HIS A 512 -5.44 17.46 -2.71
N GLN A 513 -6.72 17.82 -2.69
CA GLN A 513 -7.35 18.55 -3.77
C GLN A 513 -7.36 20.03 -3.37
N PHE A 514 -6.50 20.80 -4.03
CA PHE A 514 -6.35 22.23 -3.82
C PHE A 514 -7.22 22.98 -4.82
N LYS A 515 -8.08 23.85 -4.28
CA LYS A 515 -8.97 24.69 -5.07
C LYS A 515 -9.26 25.98 -4.32
N ASP A 516 -9.09 27.11 -5.00
CA ASP A 516 -9.45 28.44 -4.50
C ASP A 516 -8.87 28.75 -3.10
N GLY A 517 -7.64 28.32 -2.83
CA GLY A 517 -6.98 28.60 -1.54
C GLY A 517 -7.42 27.67 -0.40
N SER A 518 -8.11 26.59 -0.71
CA SER A 518 -8.52 25.55 0.23
C SER A 518 -7.96 24.19 -0.18
N CYS A 519 -7.88 23.27 0.78
CA CYS A 519 -7.55 21.87 0.54
C CYS A 519 -8.55 20.96 1.24
N THR A 520 -8.89 19.83 0.65
CA THR A 520 -9.82 18.84 1.24
C THR A 520 -9.33 18.23 2.57
N CYS A 521 -8.08 18.46 2.98
CA CYS A 521 -7.60 18.13 4.35
C CYS A 521 -8.17 18.99 5.45
N SER A 522 -8.69 20.18 5.14
CA SER A 522 -8.91 21.22 6.16
C SER A 522 -7.65 21.49 6.99
N ASP A 523 -6.49 21.49 6.33
CA ASP A 523 -5.17 21.64 6.95
C ASP A 523 -4.83 20.61 8.07
N PHE A 524 -5.51 19.45 8.09
CA PHE A 524 -5.20 18.31 8.95
C PHE A 524 -4.74 17.12 8.09
N TRP A 525 -3.43 16.88 7.96
CA TRP A 525 -2.90 15.79 7.13
C TRP A 525 -1.67 15.14 7.69
#